data_AF-A0A5R9L8G2-F1
#
_entry.id   AF-A0A5R9L8G2-F1
#
_cell.length_a   1.000
_cell.length_b   1.000
_cell.length_c   1.000
_cell.angle_alpha   90.00
_cell.angle_beta   90.00
_cell.angle_gamma   90.00
#
_symmetry.space_group_name_H-M   'P 1'
#
loop_
_entity.id
_entity.type
_entity.pdbx_description
1 polymer ?
#
loop_
_entity_poly.entity_id
_entity_poly.type
_entity_poly.pdbx_seq_one_letter_code
_entity_poly.pdbx_strand_id
1 'polypeptide(L)'
;MNSLITLTECLVPFIAKKVSTRLLWSNDLDDSQREELKQATNYLIEEKQRHAVFDTCVPLLTNEKIFYAERYGGGAISRNGGGARCGFDGRWQVKGISANALVGKGSRRSMVN
;
A
#
# COMPACT_ATOMS: atom_id res chain seq x y z
N MET A 1 -16.55 9.17 15.10
CA MET A 1 -15.77 7.92 14.96
C MET A 1 -14.38 8.33 14.52
N ASN A 2 -13.33 7.98 15.26
CA ASN A 2 -11.96 8.40 14.92
C ASN A 2 -11.47 7.55 13.75
N SER A 3 -10.95 8.20 12.70
CA SER A 3 -10.43 7.48 11.52
C SER A 3 -9.11 6.80 11.86
N LEU A 4 -8.92 5.55 11.44
CA LEU A 4 -7.69 4.81 11.72
C LEU A 4 -6.44 5.45 11.11
N ILE A 5 -6.58 6.28 10.08
CA ILE A 5 -5.47 7.01 9.46
C ILE A 5 -4.84 8.05 10.40
N THR A 6 -5.52 8.42 11.49
CA THR A 6 -4.98 9.37 12.48
C THR A 6 -4.01 8.73 13.47
N LEU A 7 -3.83 7.40 13.43
CA LEU A 7 -2.87 6.66 14.25
C LEU A 7 -1.45 6.78 13.69
N THR A 8 -0.94 8.02 13.58
CA THR A 8 0.31 8.35 12.89
C THR A 8 1.54 7.67 13.49
N GLU A 9 1.50 7.31 14.77
CA GLU A 9 2.56 6.55 15.46
C GLU A 9 2.67 5.10 14.96
N CYS A 10 1.55 4.51 14.55
CA CYS A 10 1.46 3.13 14.07
C CYS A 10 1.55 3.03 12.55
N LEU A 11 1.54 4.15 11.84
CA LEU A 11 1.45 4.18 10.38
C LEU A 11 2.69 4.82 9.75
N VAL A 12 3.08 4.32 8.58
CA VAL A 12 4.10 4.91 7.72
C VAL A 12 3.42 5.29 6.40
N PRO A 13 3.26 6.58 6.09
CA PRO A 13 2.70 6.99 4.82
C PRO A 13 3.66 6.71 3.66
N PHE A 14 3.12 6.38 2.49
CA PHE A 14 3.85 6.25 1.24
C PHE A 14 2.93 6.55 0.05
N ILE A 15 3.52 6.94 -1.08
CA ILE A 15 2.78 7.16 -2.32
C ILE A 15 2.86 5.91 -3.20
N ALA A 16 1.73 5.54 -3.79
CA ALA A 16 1.64 4.52 -4.82
C ALA A 16 1.01 5.11 -6.09
N LYS A 17 1.37 4.56 -7.25
CA LYS A 17 0.85 4.97 -8.55
C LYS A 17 -0.14 3.98 -9.10
N LYS A 18 -1.16 4.50 -9.76
CA LYS A 18 -2.19 3.73 -10.45
C LYS A 18 -1.56 2.94 -11.59
N VAL A 19 -1.97 1.68 -11.74
CA VAL A 19 -1.51 0.76 -12.77
C VAL A 19 -2.68 0.12 -13.51
N SER A 20 -2.42 -0.29 -14.75
CA SER A 20 -3.40 -1.09 -15.51
C SER A 20 -3.45 -2.50 -14.95
N THR A 21 -4.63 -2.98 -14.60
CA THR A 21 -4.85 -4.31 -14.03
C THR A 21 -6.09 -4.96 -14.64
N ARG A 22 -6.21 -6.27 -14.45
CA ARG A 22 -7.41 -7.04 -14.81
C ARG A 22 -7.93 -7.74 -13.56
N LEU A 23 -9.21 -7.53 -13.24
CA LEU A 23 -9.88 -8.28 -12.17
C LEU A 23 -10.15 -9.71 -12.66
N LEU A 24 -9.55 -10.70 -12.01
CA LEU A 24 -9.74 -12.12 -12.34
C LEU A 24 -10.83 -12.78 -11.50
N TRP A 25 -10.96 -12.34 -10.25
CA TRP A 25 -11.91 -12.87 -9.29
C TRP A 25 -12.22 -11.81 -8.21
N SER A 26 -13.45 -11.82 -7.71
CA SER A 26 -13.84 -11.15 -6.47
C SER A 26 -14.93 -11.97 -5.80
N ASN A 27 -15.26 -11.62 -4.55
CA ASN A 27 -16.50 -12.05 -3.92
C ASN A 27 -17.72 -11.65 -4.77
N ASP A 28 -18.90 -12.11 -4.34
CA ASP A 28 -20.17 -11.77 -4.94
C ASP A 28 -20.47 -10.28 -4.73
N LEU A 29 -19.98 -9.48 -5.68
CA LEU A 29 -20.09 -8.03 -5.76
C LEU A 29 -20.86 -7.68 -7.02
N ASP A 30 -21.70 -6.66 -6.93
CA ASP A 30 -22.34 -6.06 -8.10
C ASP A 30 -21.32 -5.29 -8.97
N ASP A 31 -21.74 -4.87 -10.17
CA ASP A 31 -20.86 -4.19 -11.11
C ASP A 31 -20.31 -2.86 -10.58
N SER A 32 -21.12 -2.11 -9.82
CA SER A 32 -20.71 -0.83 -9.23
C SER A 32 -19.62 -1.05 -8.18
N GLN A 33 -19.81 -2.04 -7.30
CA GLN A 33 -18.84 -2.45 -6.29
C GLN A 33 -17.53 -2.97 -6.91
N ARG A 34 -17.60 -3.69 -8.03
CA ARG A 34 -16.42 -4.16 -8.77
C ARG A 34 -15.65 -2.99 -9.36
N GLU A 35 -16.32 -1.99 -9.93
CA GLU A 35 -15.67 -0.79 -10.45
C GLU A 35 -15.04 0.06 -9.33
N GLU A 36 -15.73 0.23 -8.20
CA GLU A 36 -15.16 0.88 -7.02
C GLU A 36 -13.90 0.15 -6.54
N LEU A 37 -13.96 -1.18 -6.40
CA LEU A 37 -12.82 -2.00 -5.98
C LEU A 37 -11.62 -1.80 -6.92
N LYS A 38 -11.84 -1.86 -8.24
CA LYS A 38 -10.77 -1.65 -9.23
C LYS A 38 -10.14 -0.28 -9.08
N GLN A 39 -10.95 0.77 -8.98
CA GLN A 39 -10.47 2.15 -8.87
C GLN A 39 -9.72 2.42 -7.56
N ALA A 40 -10.11 1.75 -6.48
CA ALA A 40 -9.53 1.93 -5.16
C ALA A 40 -8.21 1.16 -4.95
N THR A 41 -8.01 0.03 -5.65
CA THR A 41 -6.97 -0.95 -5.31
C THR A 41 -5.90 -1.18 -6.38
N ASN A 42 -6.02 -0.62 -7.58
CA ASN A 42 -5.06 -0.83 -8.68
C ASN A 42 -3.80 0.05 -8.61
N TYR A 43 -3.06 -0.02 -7.51
CA TYR A 43 -1.86 0.79 -7.28
C TYR A 43 -0.63 -0.07 -7.00
N LEU A 44 0.56 0.42 -7.35
CA LEU A 44 1.85 -0.16 -6.99
C LEU A 44 2.84 0.94 -6.56
N ILE A 45 3.74 0.61 -5.63
CA ILE A 45 4.89 1.45 -5.30
C ILE A 45 5.94 1.30 -6.40
N GLU A 46 6.33 2.43 -7.02
CA GLU A 46 7.38 2.45 -8.02
C GLU A 46 8.73 2.06 -7.40
N GLU A 47 9.50 1.25 -8.16
CA GLU A 47 10.79 0.71 -7.72
C GLU A 47 11.78 1.78 -7.23
N LYS A 48 11.79 2.94 -7.91
CA LYS A 48 12.69 4.06 -7.65
C LYS A 48 12.27 4.90 -6.44
N GLN A 49 11.02 4.75 -5.96
CA GLN A 49 10.45 5.57 -4.88
C GLN A 49 10.28 4.81 -3.55
N ARG A 50 10.82 3.59 -3.43
CA ARG A 50 10.69 2.69 -2.26
C ARG A 50 11.17 3.26 -0.92
N HIS A 51 11.96 4.35 -0.95
CA HIS A 51 12.52 5.00 0.24
C HIS A 51 11.98 6.42 0.48
N ALA A 52 11.08 6.91 -0.37
CA ALA A 52 10.45 8.21 -0.15
C ALA A 52 9.42 8.05 0.98
N VAL A 53 9.90 8.13 2.22
CA VAL A 53 9.07 8.66 3.30
C VAL A 53 8.88 10.12 2.91
N PHE A 54 7.73 10.44 2.32
CA PHE A 54 7.45 11.81 1.90
C PHE A 54 7.30 12.67 3.15
N ASP A 55 8.31 13.48 3.47
CA ASP A 55 8.22 14.50 4.54
C ASP A 55 7.03 15.44 4.34
N THR A 56 6.45 15.49 3.13
CA THR A 56 5.30 16.34 2.82
C THR A 56 4.00 15.59 2.50
N CYS A 57 3.99 14.25 2.32
CA CYS A 57 2.79 13.44 2.07
C CYS A 57 1.73 14.12 1.16
N VAL A 58 2.11 14.63 -0.01
CA VAL A 58 1.18 15.21 -1.00
C VAL A 58 1.37 14.49 -2.33
N PRO A 59 0.32 13.84 -2.90
CA PRO A 59 0.35 13.35 -4.27
C PRO A 59 0.60 14.54 -5.21
N LEU A 60 1.62 14.43 -6.07
CA LEU A 60 1.91 15.49 -7.05
C LEU A 60 1.20 15.24 -8.38
N LEU A 61 0.73 14.02 -8.60
CA LEU A 61 0.06 13.59 -9.83
C LEU A 61 -1.35 13.04 -9.56
N THR A 62 -2.23 13.15 -10.55
CA THR A 62 -3.61 12.64 -10.48
C THR A 62 -3.71 11.11 -10.44
N ASN A 63 -2.64 10.41 -10.81
CA ASN A 63 -2.53 8.96 -10.74
C ASN A 63 -1.80 8.46 -9.48
N GLU A 64 -1.48 9.35 -8.54
CA GLU A 64 -0.85 9.02 -7.27
C GLU A 64 -1.89 9.01 -6.14
N LYS A 65 -1.64 8.15 -5.14
CA LYS A 65 -2.48 8.05 -3.94
C LYS A 65 -1.61 7.74 -2.73
N ILE A 66 -1.96 8.33 -1.58
CA ILE A 66 -1.33 8.01 -0.31
C ILE A 66 -1.94 6.73 0.24
N PHE A 67 -1.05 5.82 0.65
CA PHE A 67 -1.36 4.68 1.46
C PHE A 67 -0.52 4.71 2.74
N TYR A 68 -0.91 3.93 3.72
CA TYR A 68 -0.26 3.80 5.02
C TYR A 68 0.14 2.35 5.25
N ALA A 69 1.38 2.11 5.64
CA ALA A 69 1.84 0.80 6.09
C ALA A 69 1.80 0.74 7.62
N GLU A 70 1.20 -0.31 8.16
CA GLU A 70 1.12 -0.52 9.60
C GLU A 70 2.46 -1.02 10.16
N ARG A 71 2.92 -0.39 11.25
CA ARG A 71 4.09 -0.83 12.03
C ARG A 71 3.63 -1.88 13.03
N TYR A 72 4.29 -3.02 13.04
CA TYR A 72 4.07 -4.05 14.06
C TYR A 72 5.27 -5.01 14.12
N GLY A 73 5.40 -5.68 15.27
CA GLY A 73 6.37 -6.75 15.53
C GLY A 73 5.72 -8.14 15.50
N GLY A 74 6.52 -9.21 15.48
CA GLY A 74 6.02 -10.58 15.65
C GLY A 74 7.01 -11.64 15.21
N GLY A 75 6.92 -12.86 15.75
CA GLY A 75 7.86 -13.94 15.42
C GLY A 75 7.87 -14.33 13.92
N ALA A 76 6.76 -14.13 13.22
CA ALA A 76 6.58 -14.52 11.82
C ALA A 76 6.87 -13.42 10.79
N ILE A 77 7.20 -12.18 11.20
CA ILE A 77 7.38 -11.06 10.25
C ILE A 77 8.80 -10.99 9.67
N SER A 78 9.65 -11.96 10.02
CA SER A 78 11.04 -12.06 9.59
C SER A 78 11.80 -10.76 9.88
N ARG A 79 12.41 -10.14 8.86
CA ARG A 79 13.18 -8.90 8.98
C ARG A 79 12.34 -7.63 8.80
N ASN A 80 11.03 -7.75 8.57
CA ASN A 80 10.18 -6.61 8.23
C ASN A 80 9.70 -5.89 9.49
N GLY A 81 9.42 -4.59 9.36
CA GLY A 81 8.90 -3.75 10.45
C GLY A 81 7.37 -3.66 10.53
N GLY A 82 6.65 -4.58 9.88
CA GLY A 82 5.19 -4.58 9.80
C GLY A 82 4.67 -4.91 8.40
N GLY A 83 3.66 -4.16 7.93
CA GLY A 83 2.95 -4.32 6.67
C GLY A 83 3.78 -3.95 5.44
N ALA A 84 4.93 -4.59 5.24
CA ALA A 84 5.98 -4.18 4.31
C ALA A 84 5.61 -4.24 2.82
N ARG A 85 4.49 -4.89 2.49
CA ARG A 85 3.93 -4.98 1.14
C ARG A 85 2.42 -4.77 1.13
N CYS A 86 1.94 -4.00 2.10
CA CYS A 86 0.54 -3.65 2.25
C CYS A 86 0.38 -2.13 2.26
N GLY A 87 -0.79 -1.65 1.87
CA GLY A 87 -1.17 -0.25 1.94
C GLY A 87 -2.62 -0.11 2.37
N PHE A 88 -2.84 0.66 3.43
CA PHE A 88 -4.14 1.09 3.91
C PHE A 88 -4.45 2.50 3.42
N ASP A 89 -5.66 2.81 2.94
CA ASP A 89 -6.05 4.17 2.53
C ASP A 89 -7.10 4.82 3.44
N GLY A 90 -7.45 4.17 4.56
CA GLY A 90 -8.58 4.56 5.41
C GLY A 90 -9.80 3.66 5.24
N ARG A 91 -9.90 2.91 4.13
CA ARG A 91 -11.02 2.00 3.83
C ARG A 91 -10.56 0.62 3.35
N TRP A 92 -9.58 0.57 2.46
CA TRP A 92 -9.08 -0.65 1.82
C TRP A 92 -7.67 -0.99 2.29
N GLN A 93 -7.47 -2.26 2.62
CA GLN A 93 -6.14 -2.84 2.86
C GLN A 93 -5.70 -3.58 1.58
N VAL A 94 -4.81 -2.97 0.81
CA VAL A 94 -4.28 -3.57 -0.43
C VAL A 94 -3.02 -4.36 -0.11
N LYS A 95 -3.01 -5.67 -0.39
CA LYS A 95 -1.84 -6.54 -0.25
C LYS A 95 -1.17 -6.77 -1.61
N GLY A 96 0.16 -6.79 -1.63
CA GLY A 96 0.92 -6.96 -2.86
C GLY A 96 1.22 -5.65 -3.59
N ILE A 97 1.14 -4.50 -2.89
CA ILE A 97 1.36 -3.16 -3.46
C ILE A 97 2.84 -2.83 -3.74
N SER A 98 3.72 -3.84 -3.88
CA SER A 98 5.19 -3.72 -3.90
C SER A 98 5.80 -3.40 -2.52
N ALA A 99 7.13 -3.24 -2.46
CA ALA A 99 7.92 -3.04 -1.25
C ALA A 99 7.85 -1.58 -0.75
N ASN A 100 7.45 -1.37 0.51
CA ASN A 100 7.54 -0.07 1.20
C ASN A 100 8.74 -0.01 2.18
N ALA A 101 8.84 1.09 2.92
CA ALA A 101 9.94 1.37 3.85
C ALA A 101 10.08 0.33 4.99
N LEU A 102 9.04 -0.46 5.28
CA LEU A 102 9.08 -1.50 6.31
C LEU A 102 9.69 -2.83 5.82
N VAL A 103 10.11 -2.92 4.55
CA VAL A 103 10.83 -4.10 4.05
C VAL A 103 12.23 -4.17 4.66
N GLY A 104 12.46 -5.27 5.39
CA GLY A 104 13.72 -5.54 6.08
C GLY A 104 14.96 -5.58 5.18
N LYS A 105 16.12 -5.24 5.75
CA LYS A 105 17.40 -5.35 5.05
C LYS A 105 17.67 -6.79 4.62
N GLY A 106 18.02 -6.97 3.34
CA GLY A 106 18.26 -8.28 2.73
C GLY A 106 16.99 -9.02 2.31
N SER A 107 15.80 -8.47 2.54
CA SER A 107 14.57 -8.96 1.92
C SER A 107 14.50 -8.53 0.45
N ARG A 108 13.95 -9.38 -0.43
CA ARG A 108 13.78 -9.06 -1.86
C ARG A 108 12.88 -7.84 -2.04
N ARG A 109 13.33 -6.81 -2.75
CA ARG A 109 12.53 -5.57 -2.92
C ARG A 109 11.74 -5.50 -4.22
N SER A 110 12.17 -6.20 -5.27
CA SER A 110 11.45 -6.30 -6.55
C SER A 110 10.47 -7.46 -6.59
N MET A 111 9.31 -7.22 -7.18
CA MET A 111 8.42 -8.29 -7.66
C MET A 111 8.82 -8.61 -9.11
N VAL A 112 9.93 -9.36 -9.24
CA VAL A 112 10.48 -9.95 -10.49
C VAL A 112 10.97 -8.97 -11.57
N ASN A 113 12.12 -9.30 -12.18
CA ASN A 113 12.54 -8.81 -13.50
C ASN A 113 11.96 -9.74 -14.56
#